data_AF-A0A934NKB5-F1
#
_entry.id   AF-A0A934NKB5-F1
#
_cell.length_a   1.000
_cell.length_b   1.000
_cell.length_c   1.000
_cell.angle_alpha   90.00
_cell.angle_beta   90.00
_cell.angle_gamma   90.00
#
_symmetry.space_group_name_H-M   'P 1'
#
loop_
_entity.id
_entity.type
_entity.pdbx_description
1 polymer ?
#
loop_
_entity_poly.entity_id
_entity_poly.type
_entity_poly.pdbx_seq_one_letter_code
_entity_poly.pdbx_strand_id
1 'polypeptide(L)'
;SQSGQWKTAKNKGNYLFNVKSMSQVFRAKYIAELRKSDLKIPQKIYNEVFGKKWVVYAKQPFRSPKYVIEYLGRYTHKIAISNHRIVDIDHKNRNVTFTAKDYRRAGKKVNLT
;
A
#
# COMPACT_ATOMS: atom_id res chain seq x y z
N SER A 1 28.02 -3.19 -10.95
CA SER A 1 28.90 -3.15 -12.15
C SER A 1 29.68 -4.43 -12.20
N GLN A 2 30.19 -4.82 -13.38
CA GLN A 2 31.01 -6.03 -13.56
C GLN A 2 32.29 -6.06 -12.70
N SER A 3 32.67 -4.95 -12.06
CA SER A 3 33.84 -4.82 -11.20
C SER A 3 33.64 -5.22 -9.73
N GLY A 4 32.43 -5.60 -9.29
CA GLY A 4 32.15 -5.98 -7.89
C GLY A 4 32.29 -4.85 -6.86
N GLN A 5 32.73 -3.66 -7.25
CA GLN A 5 32.90 -2.54 -6.34
C GLN A 5 31.57 -1.83 -6.04
N TRP A 6 31.35 -1.54 -4.76
CA TRP A 6 30.21 -0.76 -4.28
C TRP A 6 30.28 0.67 -4.83
N LYS A 7 29.25 1.08 -5.56
CA LYS A 7 29.06 2.47 -5.97
C LYS A 7 28.10 3.14 -4.98
N THR A 8 28.59 4.17 -4.31
CA THR A 8 27.75 5.01 -3.44
C THR A 8 26.78 5.82 -4.29
N ALA A 9 25.52 5.86 -3.87
CA ALA A 9 24.52 6.72 -4.49
C ALA A 9 24.92 8.19 -4.31
N LYS A 10 24.65 9.04 -5.31
CA LYS A 10 24.92 10.48 -5.22
C LYS A 10 24.06 11.20 -4.16
N ASN A 11 22.94 10.59 -3.74
CA ASN A 11 22.19 11.09 -2.61
C ASN A 11 22.82 10.56 -1.31
N LYS A 12 22.73 11.33 -0.23
CA LYS A 12 23.31 11.02 1.09
C LYS A 12 22.60 9.84 1.81
N GLY A 13 22.14 8.82 1.09
CA GLY A 13 21.51 7.63 1.66
C GLY A 13 20.02 7.76 2.03
N ASN A 14 19.39 8.91 1.77
CA ASN A 14 17.99 9.13 2.17
C ASN A 14 16.97 8.32 1.36
N TYR A 15 17.31 7.89 0.15
CA TYR A 15 16.43 7.09 -0.70
C TYR A 15 17.24 6.34 -1.76
N LEU A 16 16.81 5.16 -2.20
CA LEU A 16 17.53 4.42 -3.24
C LEU A 16 17.28 5.00 -4.65
N PHE A 17 16.04 5.44 -4.91
CA PHE A 17 15.61 6.01 -6.19
C PHE A 17 14.78 7.27 -5.98
N ASN A 18 14.90 8.24 -6.89
CA ASN A 18 14.07 9.44 -6.85
C ASN A 18 12.59 9.07 -7.05
N VAL A 19 11.71 9.56 -6.18
CA VAL A 19 10.27 9.23 -6.20
C VAL A 19 9.63 9.59 -7.54
N LYS A 20 9.95 10.73 -8.15
CA LYS A 20 9.34 11.16 -9.42
C LYS A 20 9.72 10.21 -10.55
N SER A 21 11.01 9.93 -10.70
CA SER A 21 11.52 9.02 -11.74
C SER A 21 11.00 7.60 -11.53
N MET A 22 11.06 7.09 -10.29
CA MET A 22 10.59 5.74 -9.97
C MET A 22 9.10 5.59 -10.20
N SER A 23 8.29 6.61 -9.88
CA SER A 23 6.85 6.58 -10.12
C SER A 23 6.50 6.48 -11.60
N GLN A 24 7.23 7.18 -12.46
CA GLN A 24 7.02 7.12 -13.91
C GLN A 24 7.35 5.73 -14.46
N VAL A 25 8.52 5.18 -14.10
CA VAL A 25 8.96 3.86 -14.58
C VAL A 25 8.07 2.75 -14.03
N PHE A 26 7.74 2.78 -12.74
CA PHE A 26 6.89 1.78 -12.11
C PHE A 26 5.50 1.75 -12.73
N ARG A 27 4.87 2.92 -12.93
CA ARG A 27 3.57 3.02 -13.61
C ARG A 27 3.61 2.36 -15.00
N ALA A 28 4.65 2.66 -15.79
CA ALA A 28 4.79 2.09 -17.12
C ALA A 28 4.94 0.56 -17.09
N LYS A 29 5.81 0.04 -16.22
CA LYS A 29 6.00 -1.40 -16.05
C LYS A 29 4.75 -2.10 -15.55
N TYR A 30 4.09 -1.54 -14.53
CA TYR A 30 2.88 -2.11 -13.98
C TYR A 30 1.78 -2.22 -15.03
N ILE A 31 1.55 -1.17 -15.82
CA ILE A 31 0.52 -1.18 -16.87
C ILE A 31 0.90 -2.13 -18.01
N ALA A 32 2.19 -2.25 -18.35
CA ALA A 32 2.65 -3.24 -19.31
C ALA A 32 2.37 -4.68 -18.85
N GLU A 33 2.60 -5.00 -17.58
CA GLU A 33 2.28 -6.31 -17.02
C GLU A 33 0.77 -6.53 -16.86
N LEU A 34 0.02 -5.50 -16.47
CA LEU A 34 -1.44 -5.58 -16.37
C LEU A 34 -2.09 -5.91 -17.73
N ARG A 35 -1.57 -5.36 -18.82
CA ARG A 35 -2.03 -5.67 -20.19
C ARG A 35 -1.75 -7.12 -20.62
N LYS A 36 -0.74 -7.76 -20.03
CA LYS A 36 -0.43 -9.18 -20.27
C LYS A 36 -1.23 -10.12 -19.37
N SER A 37 -1.85 -9.59 -18.32
CA SER A 37 -2.66 -10.40 -17.41
C SER A 37 -3.95 -10.86 -18.09
N ASP A 38 -4.53 -11.94 -17.57
CA ASP A 38 -5.78 -12.52 -18.11
C ASP A 38 -7.04 -11.69 -17.72
N LEU A 39 -6.84 -10.53 -17.10
CA LEU A 39 -7.91 -9.65 -16.66
C LEU A 39 -8.52 -8.91 -17.86
N LYS A 40 -9.82 -9.11 -18.07
CA LYS A 40 -10.60 -8.40 -19.10
C LYS A 40 -10.95 -6.99 -18.63
N ILE A 41 -10.02 -6.07 -18.81
CA ILE A 41 -10.16 -4.66 -18.44
C ILE A 41 -10.42 -3.82 -19.71
N PRO A 42 -11.47 -2.98 -19.76
CA PRO A 42 -11.71 -2.08 -20.88
C PRO A 42 -10.55 -1.09 -21.11
N GLN A 43 -10.25 -0.78 -22.38
CA GLN A 43 -9.16 0.14 -22.76
C GLN A 43 -9.28 1.52 -22.08
N LYS A 44 -10.51 2.00 -21.85
CA LYS A 44 -10.80 3.26 -21.16
C LYS A 44 -10.13 3.32 -19.78
N ILE A 45 -10.18 2.22 -19.02
CA ILE A 45 -9.61 2.16 -17.67
C ILE A 45 -8.09 2.28 -17.72
N TYR A 46 -7.43 1.62 -18.68
CA TYR A 46 -5.98 1.78 -18.86
C TYR A 46 -5.58 3.23 -19.13
N ASN A 47 -6.34 3.94 -19.96
CA ASN A 47 -6.06 5.33 -20.30
C ASN A 47 -6.26 6.25 -19.08
N GLU A 48 -7.34 6.06 -18.32
CA GLU A 48 -7.62 6.82 -17.11
C GLU A 48 -6.55 6.60 -16.04
N VAL A 49 -6.19 5.34 -15.78
CA VAL A 49 -5.20 4.96 -14.77
C VAL A 49 -3.79 5.44 -15.16
N PHE A 50 -3.41 5.33 -16.44
CA PHE A 50 -2.12 5.79 -16.93
C PHE A 50 -2.00 7.32 -16.92
N GLY A 51 -3.11 8.04 -17.13
CA GLY A 51 -3.16 9.50 -17.09
C GLY A 51 -2.94 10.10 -15.69
N LYS A 52 -3.18 9.34 -14.61
CA LYS A 52 -2.95 9.81 -13.24
C LYS A 52 -1.46 9.89 -12.91
N LYS A 53 -1.09 10.86 -12.07
CA LYS A 53 0.25 10.94 -11.46
C LYS A 53 0.35 9.92 -10.34
N TRP A 54 1.22 8.93 -10.51
CA TRP A 54 1.46 7.92 -9.48
C TRP A 54 2.48 8.45 -8.49
N VAL A 55 2.31 8.08 -7.22
CA VAL A 55 3.29 8.33 -6.15
C VAL A 55 3.77 6.97 -5.66
N VAL A 56 4.94 6.57 -6.14
CA VAL A 56 5.59 5.32 -5.76
C VAL A 56 6.72 5.65 -4.80
N TYR A 57 6.38 5.62 -3.51
CA TYR A 57 7.31 5.86 -2.42
C TYR A 57 7.76 4.52 -1.83
N ALA A 58 9.04 4.20 -1.99
CA ALA A 58 9.67 3.09 -1.28
C ALA A 58 10.41 3.67 -0.08
N LYS A 59 9.86 3.48 1.12
CA LYS A 59 10.57 3.77 2.36
C LYS A 59 11.71 2.77 2.52
N GLN A 60 12.80 3.21 3.12
CA GLN A 60 13.85 2.30 3.55
C GLN A 60 13.23 1.18 4.41
N PRO A 61 13.50 -0.11 4.10
CA PRO A 61 13.05 -1.19 4.95
C PRO A 61 13.65 -1.02 6.34
N PHE A 62 12.98 -1.59 7.35
CA PHE A 62 13.43 -1.49 8.73
C PHE A 62 14.90 -1.89 8.89
N ARG A 63 15.55 -1.33 9.91
CA ARG A 63 16.99 -1.39 10.21
C ARG A 63 17.62 -2.80 10.09
N SER A 64 16.83 -3.86 10.20
CA SER A 64 17.22 -5.24 9.89
C SER A 64 16.01 -6.11 9.43
N PRO A 65 16.25 -7.24 8.74
CA PRO A 65 15.21 -8.19 8.34
C PRO A 65 14.33 -8.69 9.50
N LYS A 66 14.88 -8.79 10.71
CA LYS A 66 14.14 -9.20 11.91
C LYS A 66 12.92 -8.31 12.19
N TYR A 67 13.05 -7.01 11.96
CA TYR A 67 11.95 -6.05 12.12
C TYR A 67 10.87 -6.20 11.04
N VAL A 68 11.24 -6.65 9.84
CA VAL A 68 10.25 -6.94 8.77
C VAL A 68 9.43 -8.18 9.17
N ILE A 69 10.07 -9.22 9.68
CA ILE A 69 9.40 -10.43 10.16
C ILE A 69 8.52 -10.11 11.38
N GLU A 70 9.02 -9.33 12.32
CA GLU A 70 8.24 -8.89 13.49
C GLU A 70 7.02 -8.05 13.08
N TYR A 71 7.20 -7.14 12.11
CA TYR A 71 6.11 -6.37 11.54
C TYR A 71 5.08 -7.32 10.90
N LEU A 72 5.49 -8.18 9.97
CA LEU A 72 4.57 -9.10 9.29
C LEU A 72 3.86 -10.03 10.29
N GLY A 73 4.56 -10.62 11.26
CA GLY A 73 3.99 -11.52 12.27
C GLY A 73 2.97 -10.83 13.19
N ARG A 74 3.14 -9.53 13.49
CA ARG A 74 2.12 -8.77 14.24
C ARG A 74 0.85 -8.51 13.41
N TYR A 75 0.97 -8.51 12.08
CA TYR A 75 -0.13 -8.21 11.17
C TYR A 75 -0.83 -9.45 10.60
N THR A 76 -0.19 -10.63 10.61
CA THR A 76 -0.85 -11.90 10.25
C THR A 76 -2.00 -12.24 11.19
N HIS A 77 -1.89 -11.89 12.47
CA HIS A 77 -2.95 -12.08 13.47
C HIS A 77 -3.93 -10.89 13.59
N LYS A 78 -3.65 -9.78 12.91
CA LYS A 78 -4.53 -8.60 12.90
C LYS A 78 -5.34 -8.55 11.63
N ILE A 79 -6.57 -9.04 11.71
CA ILE A 79 -7.61 -8.83 10.69
C ILE A 79 -8.02 -7.35 10.65
N ALA A 80 -8.37 -6.87 9.44
CA ALA A 80 -8.73 -5.47 9.21
C ALA A 80 -9.90 -5.01 10.10
N ILE A 81 -10.91 -5.86 10.25
CA ILE A 81 -12.02 -5.72 11.20
C ILE A 81 -12.29 -7.09 11.81
N SER A 82 -12.39 -7.16 13.14
CA SER A 82 -12.72 -8.39 13.87
C SER A 82 -14.21 -8.52 14.13
N ASN A 83 -14.77 -9.73 14.10
CA ASN A 83 -16.21 -9.97 14.27
C ASN A 83 -16.81 -9.30 15.52
N HIS A 84 -16.08 -9.29 16.65
CA HIS A 84 -16.55 -8.64 17.89
C HIS A 84 -16.71 -7.11 17.78
N ARG A 85 -16.23 -6.49 16.69
CA ARG A 85 -16.41 -5.06 16.45
C ARG A 85 -17.68 -4.75 15.68
N ILE A 86 -18.28 -5.72 15.01
CA ILE A 86 -19.57 -5.54 14.32
C ILE A 86 -20.64 -5.40 15.40
N VAL A 87 -21.37 -4.28 15.34
CA VAL A 87 -22.46 -3.95 16.27
C VAL A 87 -23.80 -4.30 15.65
N ASP A 88 -23.96 -4.02 14.35
CA ASP A 88 -25.22 -4.22 13.64
C ASP A 88 -24.99 -4.38 12.13
N ILE A 89 -25.90 -5.09 11.46
CA ILE A 89 -25.93 -5.30 10.01
C ILE A 89 -27.34 -4.99 9.52
N ASP A 90 -27.51 -3.85 8.86
CA ASP A 90 -28.78 -3.47 8.24
C ASP A 90 -28.82 -3.98 6.79
N HIS A 91 -29.50 -5.10 6.60
CA HIS A 91 -29.68 -5.73 5.30
C HIS A 91 -30.56 -4.92 4.33
N LYS A 92 -31.48 -4.08 4.82
CA LYS A 92 -32.38 -3.29 3.98
C LYS A 92 -31.64 -2.09 3.38
N ASN A 93 -30.85 -1.41 4.20
CA ASN A 93 -30.07 -0.24 3.78
C ASN A 93 -28.66 -0.59 3.28
N ARG A 94 -28.24 -1.86 3.39
CA ARG A 94 -26.90 -2.38 3.03
C ARG A 94 -25.75 -1.70 3.79
N ASN A 95 -25.98 -1.43 5.08
CA ASN A 95 -25.01 -0.77 5.96
C ASN A 95 -24.53 -1.73 7.05
N VAL A 96 -23.30 -1.55 7.51
CA VAL A 96 -22.71 -2.33 8.61
C VAL A 96 -22.16 -1.36 9.64
N THR A 97 -22.68 -1.43 10.87
CA THR A 97 -22.18 -0.60 11.96
C THR A 97 -21.12 -1.37 12.75
N PHE A 98 -19.94 -0.77 12.94
CA PHE A 98 -18.85 -1.37 13.71
C PHE A 98 -18.14 -0.36 14.62
N THR A 99 -17.53 -0.87 15.70
CA THR A 99 -16.73 -0.07 16.63
C THR A 99 -15.31 0.15 16.10
N ALA A 100 -14.86 1.40 16.13
CA ALA A 100 -13.50 1.81 15.77
C ALA A 100 -12.87 2.64 16.90
N LYS A 101 -11.53 2.65 16.96
CA LYS A 101 -10.79 3.57 17.83
C LYS A 101 -10.45 4.82 17.04
N ASP A 102 -10.92 5.97 17.48
CA ASP A 102 -10.52 7.26 16.92
C ASP A 102 -9.18 7.68 17.52
N TYR A 103 -8.10 7.36 16.81
CA TYR A 103 -6.74 7.73 17.22
C TYR A 103 -6.49 9.25 17.23
N ARG A 104 -7.31 10.05 16.54
CA ARG A 104 -7.23 11.53 16.63
C ARG A 104 -7.82 12.03 17.95
N ARG A 105 -8.70 11.24 18.58
CA ARG A 105 -9.32 11.51 19.88
C ARG A 105 -8.86 10.52 20.95
N ALA A 106 -7.54 10.37 21.08
CA ALA A 106 -6.89 9.52 22.10
C ALA A 106 -7.36 8.05 22.12
N GLY A 107 -7.82 7.52 20.98
CA GLY A 107 -8.24 6.12 20.86
C GLY A 107 -9.61 5.82 21.47
N LYS A 108 -10.45 6.83 21.71
CA LYS A 108 -11.86 6.63 22.13
C LYS A 108 -12.61 5.72 21.15
N LYS A 109 -13.45 4.84 21.69
CA LYS A 109 -14.31 3.97 20.87
C LYS A 109 -15.46 4.81 20.29
N VAL A 110 -15.67 4.69 18.99
CA VAL A 110 -16.76 5.31 18.23
C VAL A 110 -17.42 4.26 17.34
N ASN A 111 -18.72 4.41 17.06
CA ASN A 111 -19.42 3.59 16.08
C ASN A 111 -19.32 4.26 14.70
N LEU A 112 -18.99 3.47 13.68
CA LEU A 112 -18.95 3.89 12.28
C LEU A 112 -19.92 3.00 11.50
N THR A 113 -20.62 3.60 10.55
CA THR A 113 -21.59 2.94 9.66
C THR A 113 -21.18 3.21 8.22
#